data_AF-K6DEV4-F1
#
_entry.id   AF-K6DEV4-F1
#
_cell.length_a   1.000
_cell.length_b   1.000
_cell.length_c   1.000
_cell.angle_alpha   90.00
_cell.angle_beta   90.00
_cell.angle_gamma   90.00
#
_symmetry.space_group_name_H-M   'P 1'
#
loop_
_entity.id
_entity.type
_entity.pdbx_description
1 polymer ?
#
loop_
_entity_poly.entity_id
_entity_poly.type
_entity_poly.pdbx_seq_one_letter_code
_entity_poly.pdbx_strand_id
1 'polypeptide(L)'
;MELGIKKKRGNRRLPTISGFLSFLIALISLAGLNVALLIKNSEFPGLFILQLPIVGFFLGLAGLVTLRRSRLYAIWGLSLNIFLLIFTLLMVIASLSINPKP
;
A
#
# COMPACT_ATOMS: atom_id res chain seq x y z
N MET A 1 36.73 -21.63 -21.75
CA MET A 1 35.57 -20.77 -22.04
C MET A 1 35.49 -19.72 -20.96
N GLU A 2 35.91 -18.50 -21.27
CA GLU A 2 35.80 -17.36 -20.36
C GLU A 2 34.31 -17.06 -20.16
N LEU A 3 33.78 -17.42 -18.99
CA LEU A 3 32.45 -17.00 -18.55
C LEU A 3 32.53 -15.51 -18.25
N GLY A 4 32.36 -14.70 -19.31
CA GLY A 4 32.15 -13.27 -19.23
C GLY A 4 30.86 -13.00 -18.48
N ILE A 5 30.93 -13.02 -17.14
CA ILE A 5 29.89 -12.50 -16.26
C ILE A 5 29.82 -11.01 -16.56
N LYS A 6 29.00 -10.64 -17.55
CA LYS A 6 28.57 -9.26 -17.74
C LYS A 6 27.88 -8.89 -16.44
N LYS A 7 28.61 -8.18 -15.56
CA LYS A 7 28.02 -7.46 -14.43
C LYS A 7 26.94 -6.57 -15.06
N LYS A 8 25.68 -7.03 -15.02
CA LYS A 8 24.51 -6.20 -15.28
C LYS A 8 24.64 -5.08 -14.26
N ARG A 9 25.22 -3.95 -14.70
CA ARG A 9 25.29 -2.71 -13.94
C ARG A 9 23.83 -2.29 -13.82
N GLY A 10 23.16 -2.83 -12.80
CA GLY A 10 21.76 -2.57 -12.52
C GLY A 10 21.63 -1.06 -12.50
N ASN A 11 20.89 -0.53 -13.47
CA ASN A 11 20.60 0.89 -13.55
C ASN A 11 19.80 1.23 -12.30
N ARG A 12 20.49 1.49 -11.18
CA ARG A 12 19.93 1.81 -9.87
C ARG A 12 19.30 3.20 -9.98
N ARG A 13 18.20 3.29 -10.72
CA ARG A 13 17.34 4.46 -10.74
C ARG A 13 16.80 4.58 -9.32
N LEU A 14 17.20 5.64 -8.64
CA LEU A 14 16.69 5.92 -7.31
C LEU A 14 15.14 5.92 -7.36
N PRO A 15 14.49 5.36 -6.34
CA PRO A 15 13.04 5.34 -6.26
C PRO A 15 12.47 6.74 -6.09
N THR A 16 11.21 6.94 -6.47
CA THR A 16 10.50 8.17 -6.15
C THR A 16 10.26 8.23 -4.64
N ILE A 17 10.53 9.40 -4.02
CA ILE A 17 10.26 9.62 -2.59
C ILE A 17 8.77 9.40 -2.31
N SER A 18 7.89 9.89 -3.19
CA SER A 18 6.45 9.67 -3.09
C SER A 18 6.05 8.20 -3.19
N GLY A 19 6.66 7.42 -4.10
CA GLY A 19 6.42 5.99 -4.21
C GLY A 19 6.91 5.21 -2.99
N PHE A 20 8.05 5.62 -2.43
CA PHE A 20 8.57 5.05 -1.18
C PHE A 20 7.65 5.36 0.01
N LEU A 21 7.21 6.61 0.17
CA LEU A 21 6.26 6.99 1.23
C LEU A 21 4.93 6.25 1.08
N SER A 22 4.40 6.15 -0.14
CA SER A 22 3.19 5.37 -0.44
C SER A 22 3.30 3.92 0.03
N PHE A 23 4.44 3.29 -0.26
CA PHE A 23 4.73 1.93 0.16
C PHE A 23 4.86 1.80 1.67
N LEU A 24 5.57 2.72 2.33
CA LEU A 24 5.72 2.71 3.78
C LEU A 24 4.37 2.89 4.50
N ILE A 25 3.55 3.82 4.04
CA ILE A 25 2.19 4.05 4.54
C ILE A 25 1.34 2.79 4.38
N ALA A 26 1.43 2.11 3.23
CA ALA A 26 0.70 0.87 2.99
C ALA A 26 1.12 -0.24 3.96
N LEU A 27 2.41 -0.38 4.25
CA LEU A 27 2.92 -1.37 5.22
C LEU A 27 2.43 -1.07 6.64
N ILE A 28 2.49 0.20 7.07
CA ILE A 28 2.01 0.61 8.39
C ILE A 28 0.50 0.34 8.52
N SER A 29 -0.27 0.71 7.50
CA SER A 29 -1.72 0.49 7.46
C SER A 29 -2.06 -0.99 7.46
N LEU A 30 -1.33 -1.81 6.70
CA LEU A 30 -1.51 -3.25 6.67
C LEU A 30 -1.19 -3.90 8.01
N ALA A 31 -0.09 -3.50 8.66
CA ALA A 31 0.24 -3.97 10.00
C ALA A 31 -0.86 -3.57 11.01
N GLY A 32 -1.28 -2.31 10.98
CA GLY A 32 -2.34 -1.80 11.85
C GLY A 32 -3.66 -2.54 11.68
N LEU A 33 -4.09 -2.76 10.43
CA LEU A 33 -5.30 -3.54 10.11
C LEU A 33 -5.21 -4.97 10.65
N ASN A 34 -4.08 -5.66 10.46
CA ASN A 34 -3.91 -7.02 10.96
C ASN A 34 -3.93 -7.07 12.50
N VAL A 35 -3.31 -6.11 13.17
CA VAL A 35 -3.37 -5.99 14.64
C VAL A 35 -4.80 -5.74 15.12
N ALA A 36 -5.54 -4.84 14.45
CA ALA A 36 -6.94 -4.56 14.75
C ALA A 36 -7.81 -5.82 14.69
N LEU A 37 -7.63 -6.61 13.62
CA LEU A 37 -8.34 -7.88 13.40
C LEU A 37 -7.98 -8.93 14.45
N LEU A 38 -6.71 -9.00 14.85
CA LEU A 38 -6.22 -9.98 15.82
C LEU A 38 -6.76 -9.71 17.23
N ILE A 39 -6.76 -8.44 17.66
CA ILE A 39 -7.18 -8.05 19.00
C ILE A 39 -8.71 -7.97 19.11
N LYS A 40 -9.45 -7.97 17.99
CA LYS A 40 -10.91 -7.79 17.92
C LYS A 40 -11.40 -6.53 18.63
N ASN A 41 -10.53 -5.53 18.78
CA ASN A 41 -10.88 -4.25 19.38
C ASN A 41 -11.58 -3.37 18.35
N SER A 42 -12.77 -2.89 18.69
CA SER A 42 -13.58 -1.98 17.87
C SER A 42 -13.00 -0.56 17.77
N GLU A 43 -12.00 -0.22 18.58
CA GLU A 43 -11.47 1.15 18.70
C GLU A 43 -10.20 1.40 17.88
N PHE A 44 -9.82 0.51 16.96
CA PHE A 44 -8.63 0.77 16.15
C PHE A 44 -8.85 2.01 15.28
N PRO A 45 -7.90 2.98 15.23
CA PRO A 45 -8.20 4.27 14.65
C PRO A 45 -8.49 4.15 13.15
N GLY A 46 -9.67 4.63 12.72
CA GLY A 46 -10.05 4.69 11.30
C GLY A 46 -9.05 5.46 10.42
N LEU A 47 -8.17 6.25 11.04
CA LEU A 47 -6.99 6.84 10.41
C LEU A 47 -6.11 5.80 9.71
N PHE A 48 -5.80 4.68 10.37
CA PHE A 48 -4.91 3.63 9.82
C PHE A 48 -5.60 2.75 8.79
N ILE A 49 -6.92 2.60 8.91
CA ILE A 49 -7.68 1.67 8.07
C ILE A 49 -8.14 2.35 6.78
N LEU A 50 -8.53 3.63 6.84
CA LEU A 50 -9.11 4.34 5.71
C LEU A 50 -8.24 5.51 5.23
N GLN A 51 -7.90 6.45 6.12
CA GLN A 51 -7.26 7.71 5.69
C GLN A 51 -5.83 7.50 5.19
N LEU A 52 -5.02 6.72 5.91
CA LEU A 52 -3.65 6.42 5.51
C LEU A 52 -3.60 5.69 4.15
N PRO A 53 -4.41 4.64 3.89
CA PRO A 53 -4.47 4.03 2.56
C PRO A 53 -4.88 4.98 1.45
N ILE A 54 -5.80 5.92 1.69
CA ILE A 54 -6.18 6.96 0.72
C ILE A 54 -5.00 7.88 0.41
N VAL A 55 -4.31 8.39 1.43
CA VAL A 55 -3.12 9.24 1.25
C VAL A 55 -2.02 8.47 0.53
N GLY A 56 -1.79 7.22 0.92
CA GLY A 56 -0.84 6.30 0.30
C GLY A 56 -1.17 6.05 -1.18
N PHE A 57 -2.46 5.91 -1.53
CA PHE A 57 -2.92 5.74 -2.90
C PHE A 57 -2.53 6.94 -3.78
N PHE A 58 -2.83 8.17 -3.35
CA PHE A 58 -2.48 9.37 -4.12
C PHE A 58 -0.96 9.57 -4.23
N LEU A 59 -0.20 9.27 -3.18
CA LEU A 59 1.27 9.31 -3.22
C LEU A 59 1.84 8.26 -4.19
N GLY A 60 1.24 7.07 -4.24
CA GLY A 60 1.62 6.01 -5.17
C GLY A 60 1.35 6.43 -6.62
N LEU A 61 0.18 7.02 -6.86
CA LEU A 61 -0.20 7.56 -8.17
C LEU A 61 0.76 8.67 -8.63
N ALA A 62 1.07 9.64 -7.75
CA ALA A 62 2.08 10.67 -8.03
C ALA A 62 3.47 10.07 -8.31
N GLY A 63 3.83 9.02 -7.59
CA GLY A 63 5.07 8.26 -7.79
C GLY A 63 5.15 7.52 -9.14
N LEU A 64 4.02 7.15 -9.74
CA LEU A 64 3.95 6.53 -11.06
C LEU A 64 4.10 7.56 -12.20
N VAL A 65 3.46 8.72 -12.04
CA VAL A 65 3.45 9.80 -13.04
C VAL A 65 4.85 10.46 -13.16
N THR A 66 5.64 10.43 -12.08
CA THR A 66 6.99 11.02 -12.08
C THR A 66 7.94 10.29 -13.05
N LEU A 67 8.38 10.97 -14.12
CA LEU A 67 9.32 10.42 -15.11
C LEU A 67 10.76 10.31 -14.55
N ARG A 68 11.55 9.37 -15.12
CA ARG A 68 12.99 9.11 -14.87
C ARG A 68 13.41 8.42 -13.56
N ARG A 69 12.49 8.07 -12.67
CA ARG A 69 12.79 7.35 -11.41
C ARG A 69 12.29 5.89 -11.44
N SER A 70 12.76 5.06 -10.51
CA SER A 70 12.26 3.67 -10.38
C SER A 70 10.82 3.69 -9.85
N ARG A 71 9.91 3.05 -10.59
CA ARG A 71 8.47 2.97 -10.28
C ARG A 71 8.11 1.81 -9.36
N LEU A 72 9.08 0.95 -8.99
CA LEU A 72 8.82 -0.27 -8.23
C LEU A 72 8.06 0.00 -6.92
N TYR A 73 8.54 0.92 -6.09
CA TYR A 73 7.85 1.24 -4.83
C TYR A 73 6.50 1.92 -5.05
N ALA A 74 6.35 2.71 -6.11
CA ALA A 74 5.06 3.31 -6.45
C ALA A 74 4.04 2.24 -6.87
N ILE A 75 4.45 1.23 -7.65
CA ILE A 75 3.59 0.09 -8.02
C ILE A 75 3.22 -0.71 -6.78
N TRP A 76 4.20 -1.12 -5.96
CA TRP A 76 3.94 -1.89 -4.75
C TRP A 76 3.08 -1.14 -3.74
N GLY A 77 3.39 0.13 -3.50
CA GLY A 77 2.61 1.00 -2.62
C GLY A 77 1.19 1.17 -3.12
N LEU A 78 0.99 1.43 -4.41
CA LEU A 78 -0.34 1.57 -4.98
C LEU A 78 -1.13 0.27 -4.87
N SER A 79 -0.54 -0.88 -5.23
CA SER A 79 -1.20 -2.18 -5.14
C SER A 79 -1.65 -2.52 -3.72
N LEU A 80 -0.79 -2.28 -2.72
CA LEU A 80 -1.13 -2.52 -1.32
C LEU A 80 -2.21 -1.57 -0.80
N ASN A 81 -2.15 -0.28 -1.15
CA ASN A 81 -3.18 0.67 -0.77
C ASN A 81 -4.53 0.33 -1.41
N ILE A 82 -4.57 -0.06 -2.70
CA ILE A 82 -5.79 -0.54 -3.37
C ILE A 82 -6.34 -1.78 -2.66
N PHE A 83 -5.48 -2.75 -2.34
CA PHE A 83 -5.88 -3.95 -1.60
C PHE A 83 -6.53 -3.59 -0.25
N LEU A 84 -5.93 -2.69 0.53
CA LEU A 84 -6.47 -2.25 1.82
C LEU A 84 -7.83 -1.57 1.69
N LEU A 85 -8.00 -0.73 0.66
CA LEU A 85 -9.27 -0.04 0.40
C LEU A 85 -10.38 -1.03 0.01
N ILE A 86 -10.07 -1.95 -0.90
CA ILE A 86 -11.02 -3.01 -1.31
C ILE A 86 -11.37 -3.89 -0.10
N PHE A 87 -10.37 -4.33 0.67
CA PHE A 87 -10.59 -5.15 1.85
C PHE A 87 -11.49 -4.45 2.88
N THR A 88 -11.25 -3.16 3.13
CA THR A 88 -12.06 -2.36 4.04
C THR A 88 -13.49 -2.21 3.51
N LEU A 89 -13.67 -1.96 2.22
CA LEU A 89 -14.98 -1.88 1.58
C LEU A 89 -15.74 -3.21 1.71
N LEU A 90 -15.08 -4.34 1.47
CA LEU A 90 -15.66 -5.67 1.66
C LEU A 90 -16.05 -5.92 3.13
N MET A 91 -15.22 -5.48 4.08
CA MET A 91 -15.53 -5.60 5.51
C MET A 91 -16.80 -4.82 5.87
N VAL A 92 -16.96 -3.60 5.35
CA VAL A 92 -18.16 -2.78 5.57
C VAL A 92 -19.40 -3.45 4.97
N ILE A 93 -19.32 -3.93 3.72
CA ILE A 93 -20.43 -4.64 3.06
C ILE A 93 -20.82 -5.89 3.86
N ALA A 94 -19.84 -6.69 4.29
CA ALA A 94 -20.09 -7.87 5.11
C ALA A 94 -20.75 -7.52 6.45
N SER A 95 -20.30 -6.43 7.08
CA SER A 95 -20.90 -5.93 8.33
C SER A 95 -22.37 -5.53 8.15
N LEU A 96 -22.69 -4.82 7.06
CA LEU A 96 -24.06 -4.42 6.74
C LEU A 96 -24.95 -5.60 6.35
N SER A 97 -24.39 -6.62 5.70
CA SER A 97 -25.11 -7.84 5.30
C SER A 97 -25.50 -8.70 6.52
N ILE A 98 -24.63 -8.76 7.53
CA ILE A 98 -24.86 -9.59 8.73
C ILE A 98 -25.73 -8.86 9.76
N ASN A 99 -25.62 -7.54 9.88
CA ASN A 99 -26.42 -6.75 10.81
C ASN A 99 -26.98 -5.50 10.10
N PRO A 100 -28.02 -5.65 9.28
CA PRO A 100 -28.70 -4.52 8.66
C PRO A 100 -29.41 -3.73 9.76
N LYS A 101 -28.72 -2.76 10.35
CA LYS A 101 -29.40 -1.72 11.13
C LYS A 101 -30.16 -0.83 10.12
N PRO A 102 -31.47 -0.62 10.30
CA PRO A 102 -32.25 0.28 9.46
C PRO A 102 -31.72 1.72 9.51
#